data_AF-A0A8S3RPR7-F1
#
_entry.id   AF-A0A8S3RPR7-F1
#
_cell.length_a   1.000
_cell.length_b   1.000
_cell.length_c   1.000
_cell.angle_alpha   90.00
_cell.angle_beta   90.00
_cell.angle_gamma   90.00
#
_symmetry.space_group_name_H-M   'P 1'
#
loop_
_entity.id
_entity.type
_entity.pdbx_description
1 polymer ?
#
loop_
_entity_poly.entity_id
_entity_poly.type
_entity_poly.pdbx_seq_one_letter_code
_entity_poly.pdbx_strand_id
1 'polypeptide(L)'
;MGRLRSAAEDPLFFSYHAFIDCIWEKFRIQQMLNGIDPSKDYPNTNDPLQHPYRLMDGFIHQNYTNIDGYSHHFTRDIYTCQEFPTCSPEYPDCGSFWLFCDQTKWVCISKSYKEHLNHLDSTPVVLNTVQNRFEINGRADMDAWVYLTVKVYVTRPPTVNFKSYAIRDGKASSTDVFSASHYQIMSDKIHPGNPKSYSRRRFNGSGMEKIFIQTDGLNYDGTSLEYAIIDERFAMAEAITYVPVKNPGYGVTKVLLTAFDSGGRLCRPFCKRPDTGEFEPCSGAVAIDSTSPLMFGDTYADNILSRYEFKQEFPYSQDGGIFIIYYCDFQEVWPWDMSWSKDSC
;
A
#
# COMPACT_ATOMS: atom_id res chain seq x y z
N MET A 1 -10.16 5.80 4.27
CA MET A 1 -10.14 7.05 5.10
C MET A 1 -9.60 8.36 4.46
N GLY A 2 -8.85 8.38 3.34
CA GLY A 2 -8.13 9.60 2.89
C GLY A 2 -8.92 10.70 2.15
N ARG A 3 -10.23 10.52 1.90
CA ARG A 3 -11.07 11.48 1.18
C ARG A 3 -12.13 12.07 2.10
N LEU A 4 -12.11 13.39 2.31
CA LEU A 4 -12.97 14.09 3.29
C LEU A 4 -14.47 13.81 3.15
N ARG A 5 -14.99 13.65 1.93
CA ARG A 5 -16.44 13.49 1.69
C ARG A 5 -16.97 12.08 1.93
N SER A 6 -16.10 11.07 1.97
CA SER A 6 -16.47 9.67 2.13
C SER A 6 -15.67 8.98 3.25
N ALA A 7 -14.94 9.76 4.07
CA ALA A 7 -14.07 9.21 5.09
C ALA A 7 -14.85 8.35 6.09
N ALA A 8 -16.06 8.77 6.46
CA ALA A 8 -16.93 8.07 7.40
C ALA A 8 -17.63 6.83 6.83
N GLU A 9 -17.51 6.56 5.52
CA GLU A 9 -18.01 5.32 4.91
C GLU A 9 -17.09 4.12 5.23
N ASP A 10 -15.83 4.39 5.59
CA ASP A 10 -14.85 3.41 6.04
C ASP A 10 -14.96 3.22 7.56
N PRO A 11 -15.31 2.03 8.09
CA PRO A 11 -15.55 1.84 9.51
C PRO A 11 -14.33 2.13 10.40
N LEU A 12 -13.10 2.10 9.85
CA LEU A 12 -11.90 2.53 10.58
C LEU A 12 -11.97 3.99 11.01
N PHE A 13 -12.76 4.82 10.33
CA PHE A 13 -13.01 6.21 10.69
C PHE A 13 -13.46 6.34 12.15
N PHE A 14 -14.40 5.50 12.60
CA PHE A 14 -14.94 5.59 13.95
C PHE A 14 -13.93 5.15 15.01
N SER A 15 -13.18 4.07 14.75
CA SER A 15 -12.11 3.63 15.67
C SER A 15 -10.98 4.65 15.75
N TYR A 16 -10.61 5.24 14.61
CA TYR A 16 -9.61 6.30 14.56
C TYR A 16 -10.07 7.55 15.31
N HIS A 17 -11.27 8.04 15.06
CA HIS A 17 -11.78 9.23 15.74
C HIS A 17 -12.07 9.01 17.23
N ALA A 18 -12.47 7.81 17.66
CA ALA A 18 -12.56 7.47 19.08
C ALA A 18 -11.19 7.53 19.76
N PHE A 19 -10.13 7.05 19.11
CA PHE A 19 -8.76 7.16 19.63
C PHE A 19 -8.29 8.62 19.73
N ILE A 20 -8.52 9.42 18.68
CA ILE A 20 -8.18 10.86 18.69
C ILE A 20 -8.93 11.60 19.80
N ASP A 21 -10.21 11.30 19.98
CA ASP A 21 -11.03 11.88 21.03
C ASP A 21 -10.51 11.53 22.44
N CYS A 22 -10.07 10.28 22.66
CA CYS A 22 -9.43 9.91 23.91
C CYS A 22 -8.08 10.59 24.16
N ILE A 23 -7.31 10.90 23.11
CA ILE A 23 -6.11 11.75 23.25
C ILE A 23 -6.52 13.18 23.66
N TRP A 24 -7.54 13.72 23.01
CA TRP A 24 -8.06 15.03 23.32
C TRP A 24 -8.56 15.11 24.78
N GLU A 25 -9.21 14.07 25.30
CA GLU A 25 -9.64 14.02 26.70
C GLU A 25 -8.46 14.07 27.67
N LYS A 26 -7.36 13.36 27.37
CA LYS A 26 -6.13 13.45 28.18
C LYS A 26 -5.59 14.88 28.21
N PHE A 27 -5.62 15.57 27.07
CA PHE A 27 -5.25 16.99 27.00
C PHE A 27 -6.20 17.87 27.81
N ARG A 28 -7.52 17.66 27.72
CA ARG A 28 -8.55 18.37 28.50
C ARG A 28 -8.33 18.21 30.01
N ILE A 29 -8.06 17.00 30.48
CA ILE A 29 -7.76 16.73 31.90
C ILE A 29 -6.50 17.48 32.34
N GLN A 30 -5.45 17.50 31.51
CA GLN A 30 -4.22 18.25 31.82
C GLN A 30 -4.46 19.77 31.89
N GLN A 31 -5.32 20.32 31.03
CA GLN A 31 -5.72 21.73 31.13
C GLN A 31 -6.39 22.02 32.48
N MET A 32 -7.33 21.17 32.91
CA MET A 32 -8.00 21.32 34.21
C MET A 32 -7.02 21.23 35.39
N LEU A 33 -6.06 20.29 35.34
CA LEU A 33 -5.02 20.16 36.36
C LEU A 33 -4.13 21.41 36.44
N ASN A 34 -3.98 22.13 35.33
CA ASN A 34 -3.26 23.41 35.26
C ASN A 34 -4.16 24.62 35.55
N GLY A 35 -5.40 24.42 36.01
CA GLY A 35 -6.33 25.49 36.37
C GLY A 35 -7.00 26.19 35.17
N ILE A 36 -6.92 25.60 33.98
CA ILE A 36 -7.59 26.08 32.77
C ILE A 36 -8.92 25.34 32.63
N ASP A 37 -10.00 26.07 32.44
CA ASP A 37 -11.34 25.52 32.19
C ASP A 37 -11.59 25.46 30.67
N PRO A 38 -11.49 24.28 30.02
CA PRO A 38 -11.56 24.18 28.56
C PRO A 38 -12.93 24.59 28.01
N SER A 39 -13.99 24.50 28.83
CA SER A 39 -15.33 24.97 28.46
C SER A 39 -15.45 26.50 28.32
N LYS A 40 -14.39 27.23 28.69
CA LYS A 40 -14.29 28.69 28.59
C LYS A 40 -13.08 29.15 27.79
N ASP A 41 -12.26 28.23 27.30
CA ASP A 41 -10.97 28.51 26.63
C ASP A 41 -11.00 28.12 25.14
N TYR A 42 -12.19 28.17 24.53
CA TYR A 42 -12.32 27.99 23.08
C TYR A 42 -11.89 29.28 22.35
N PRO A 43 -10.99 29.21 21.35
CA PRO A 43 -10.51 30.39 20.65
C PRO A 43 -11.62 31.17 19.94
N ASN A 44 -11.62 32.49 20.07
CA ASN A 44 -12.44 33.31 19.18
C ASN A 44 -11.85 33.31 17.78
N THR A 45 -12.62 32.81 16.81
CA THR A 45 -12.21 32.73 15.40
C THR A 45 -13.05 33.67 14.55
N ASN A 46 -12.48 34.12 13.43
CA ASN A 46 -13.22 34.90 12.43
C ASN A 46 -14.02 34.01 11.46
N ASP A 47 -13.89 32.68 11.56
CA ASP A 47 -14.64 31.72 10.74
C ASP A 47 -16.02 31.46 11.39
N PRO A 48 -17.14 31.83 10.73
CA PRO A 48 -18.47 31.62 11.28
C PRO A 48 -18.79 30.16 11.59
N LEU A 49 -18.15 29.19 10.91
CA LEU A 49 -18.36 27.76 11.15
C LEU A 49 -17.59 27.25 12.38
N GLN A 50 -16.51 27.92 12.76
CA GLN A 50 -15.67 27.56 13.91
C GLN A 50 -15.85 28.53 15.09
N HIS A 51 -16.87 29.39 15.07
CA HIS A 51 -17.16 30.29 16.17
C HIS A 51 -17.60 29.50 17.42
N PRO A 52 -17.19 29.86 18.65
CA PRO A 52 -17.48 29.08 19.86
C PRO A 52 -18.97 28.81 20.08
N TYR A 53 -19.81 29.82 19.88
CA TYR A 53 -21.27 29.71 20.06
C TYR A 53 -22.02 29.24 18.81
N ARG A 54 -21.33 28.82 17.75
CA ARG A 54 -21.97 28.22 16.57
C ARG A 54 -22.42 26.81 16.92
N LEU A 55 -23.66 26.45 16.57
CA LEU A 55 -24.18 25.09 16.71
C LEU A 55 -23.34 24.09 15.91
N MET A 56 -23.14 22.88 16.41
CA MET A 56 -22.48 21.82 15.67
C MET A 56 -23.45 21.22 14.63
N ASP A 57 -23.04 21.23 13.37
CA ASP A 57 -23.87 20.68 12.28
C ASP A 57 -24.04 19.16 12.48
N GLY A 58 -25.28 18.67 12.33
CA GLY A 58 -25.64 17.26 12.61
C GLY A 58 -26.12 16.98 14.04
N PHE A 59 -25.92 17.91 14.99
CA PHE A 59 -26.38 17.78 16.39
C PHE A 59 -27.61 18.66 16.71
N ILE A 60 -28.48 18.83 15.72
CA ILE A 60 -29.64 19.75 15.71
C ILE A 60 -30.68 19.53 16.82
N HIS A 61 -30.72 18.36 17.46
CA HIS A 61 -31.70 18.07 18.52
C HIS A 61 -31.19 18.35 19.94
N GLN A 62 -29.87 18.47 20.11
CA GLN A 62 -29.24 18.67 21.42
C GLN A 62 -28.72 20.10 21.60
N ASN A 63 -28.75 20.92 20.53
CA ASN A 63 -28.28 22.31 20.51
C ASN A 63 -26.84 22.49 21.02
N TYR A 64 -25.98 21.49 20.81
CA TYR A 64 -24.57 21.64 21.15
C TYR A 64 -23.89 22.66 20.25
N THR A 65 -23.13 23.55 20.85
CA THR A 65 -22.24 24.50 20.19
C THR A 65 -20.79 24.00 20.16
N ASN A 66 -19.95 24.60 19.32
CA ASN A 66 -18.52 24.24 19.23
C ASN A 66 -17.81 24.29 20.60
N ILE A 67 -18.13 25.27 21.46
CA ILE A 67 -17.56 25.37 22.81
C ILE A 67 -18.01 24.25 23.74
N ASP A 68 -19.21 23.68 23.52
CA ASP A 68 -19.68 22.53 24.31
C ASP A 68 -18.85 21.28 24.03
N GLY A 69 -18.30 21.15 22.81
CA GLY A 69 -17.35 20.11 22.44
C GLY A 69 -16.08 20.09 23.31
N TYR A 70 -15.80 21.17 24.05
CA TYR A 70 -14.66 21.23 24.99
C TYR A 70 -15.03 20.87 26.43
N SER A 71 -16.32 20.64 26.70
CA SER A 71 -16.81 20.30 28.04
C SER A 71 -16.58 18.84 28.38
N HIS A 72 -16.59 18.53 29.68
CA HIS A 72 -16.52 17.15 30.18
C HIS A 72 -17.87 16.41 30.14
N HIS A 73 -18.93 17.01 29.58
CA HIS A 73 -20.25 16.39 29.52
C HIS A 73 -20.20 15.05 28.77
N PHE A 74 -19.47 14.99 27.66
CA PHE A 74 -19.34 13.79 26.85
C PHE A 74 -18.65 12.63 27.60
N THR A 75 -17.56 12.92 28.31
CA THR A 75 -16.82 11.89 29.06
C THR A 75 -17.41 11.54 30.42
N ARG A 76 -18.32 12.39 30.93
CA ARG A 76 -19.08 12.11 32.15
C ARG A 76 -20.32 11.27 31.87
N ASP A 77 -21.04 11.58 30.80
CA ASP A 77 -22.41 11.09 30.60
C ASP A 77 -22.56 10.12 29.42
N ILE A 78 -21.61 10.08 28.46
CA ILE A 78 -21.77 9.35 27.19
C ILE A 78 -20.76 8.22 27.03
N TYR A 79 -19.47 8.48 27.23
CA TYR A 79 -18.43 7.45 27.08
C TYR A 79 -17.29 7.64 28.08
N THR A 80 -16.50 6.59 28.27
CA THR A 80 -15.26 6.65 29.04
C THR A 80 -14.12 6.09 28.20
N CYS A 81 -12.96 6.75 28.22
CA CYS A 81 -11.76 6.24 27.57
C CYS A 81 -11.09 5.19 28.44
N GLN A 82 -10.74 4.07 27.83
CA GLN A 82 -9.86 3.11 28.48
C GLN A 82 -8.44 3.68 28.56
N GLU A 83 -7.76 3.42 29.67
CA GLU A 83 -6.35 3.79 29.81
C GLU A 83 -5.49 3.10 28.75
N PHE A 84 -4.48 3.82 28.26
CA PHE A 84 -3.49 3.21 27.37
C PHE A 84 -2.80 2.06 28.10
N PRO A 85 -2.52 0.95 27.41
CA PRO A 85 -1.80 -0.15 28.01
C PRO A 85 -0.45 0.34 28.55
N THR A 86 -0.12 -0.07 29.76
CA THR A 86 1.16 0.18 30.42
C THR A 86 1.82 -1.14 30.77
N CYS A 87 3.13 -1.10 30.99
CA CYS A 87 3.91 -2.24 31.44
C CYS A 87 4.77 -1.82 32.62
N SER A 88 5.20 -2.78 33.43
CA SER A 88 6.06 -2.53 34.60
C SER A 88 7.11 -3.65 34.74
N PRO A 89 8.08 -3.52 35.66
CA PRO A 89 8.98 -4.63 35.98
C PRO A 89 8.23 -5.90 36.41
N GLU A 90 7.13 -5.74 37.15
CA GLU A 90 6.28 -6.88 37.58
C GLU A 90 5.42 -7.43 36.43
N TYR A 91 5.02 -6.57 35.48
CA TYR A 91 4.18 -6.92 34.33
C TYR A 91 4.81 -6.40 33.03
N PRO A 92 5.85 -7.09 32.50
CA PRO A 92 6.61 -6.61 31.34
C PRO A 92 5.89 -6.83 30.00
N ASP A 93 4.72 -7.47 30.01
CA ASP A 93 3.90 -7.69 28.82
C ASP A 93 2.76 -6.66 28.76
N CYS A 94 2.50 -6.17 27.55
CA CYS A 94 1.48 -5.18 27.24
C CYS A 94 0.10 -5.80 26.94
N GLY A 95 -0.05 -7.12 27.11
CA GLY A 95 -1.32 -7.83 26.94
C GLY A 95 -1.85 -7.84 25.50
N SER A 96 -1.02 -7.42 24.55
CA SER A 96 -1.34 -7.36 23.13
C SER A 96 -0.13 -7.76 22.32
N PHE A 97 -0.35 -8.68 21.39
CA PHE A 97 0.68 -9.16 20.49
C PHE A 97 1.34 -8.05 19.66
N TRP A 98 0.60 -6.97 19.39
CA TRP A 98 1.02 -5.83 18.57
C TRP A 98 1.81 -4.77 19.35
N LEU A 99 1.93 -4.91 20.66
CA LEU A 99 2.61 -3.96 21.53
C LEU A 99 3.88 -4.59 22.13
N PHE A 100 4.87 -3.78 22.42
CA PHE A 100 6.01 -4.17 23.27
C PHE A 100 6.20 -3.15 24.39
N CYS A 101 6.80 -3.61 25.48
CA CYS A 101 7.13 -2.75 26.60
C CYS A 101 8.46 -2.02 26.33
N ASP A 102 8.41 -0.68 26.27
CA ASP A 102 9.62 0.12 26.38
C ASP A 102 10.06 0.17 27.84
N GLN A 103 11.05 -0.64 28.19
CA GLN A 103 11.56 -0.78 29.56
C GLN A 103 12.26 0.49 30.09
N THR A 104 12.58 1.46 29.24
CA THR A 104 13.18 2.73 29.70
C THR A 104 12.13 3.68 30.25
N LYS A 105 10.91 3.61 29.74
CA LYS A 105 9.80 4.50 30.10
C LYS A 105 8.64 3.77 30.78
N TRP A 106 8.64 2.43 30.74
CA TRP A 106 7.57 1.56 31.21
C TRP A 106 6.22 1.88 30.54
N VAL A 107 6.26 2.06 29.21
CA VAL A 107 5.09 2.35 28.37
C VAL A 107 4.99 1.31 27.27
N CYS A 108 3.76 0.91 26.95
CA CYS A 108 3.51 0.04 25.82
C CYS A 108 3.50 0.82 24.52
N ILE A 109 4.34 0.40 23.58
CA ILE A 109 4.50 1.04 22.28
C ILE A 109 4.09 0.05 21.20
N SER A 110 3.45 0.54 20.14
CA SER A 110 3.16 -0.26 18.96
C SER A 110 4.45 -0.79 18.36
N LYS A 111 4.53 -2.11 18.17
CA LYS A 111 5.59 -2.70 17.37
C LYS A 111 5.48 -2.13 15.96
N SER A 112 6.58 -1.63 15.42
CA SER A 112 6.67 -1.46 13.98
C SER A 112 6.45 -2.81 13.31
N TYR A 113 6.01 -2.79 12.05
CA TYR A 113 5.90 -4.00 11.23
C TYR A 113 7.18 -4.84 11.31
N LYS A 114 8.35 -4.19 11.28
CA LYS A 114 9.67 -4.83 11.40
C LYS A 114 9.93 -5.46 12.78
N GLU A 115 9.54 -4.82 13.87
CA GLU A 115 9.71 -5.37 15.23
C GLU A 115 8.75 -6.53 15.50
N HIS A 116 7.53 -6.45 14.96
CA HIS A 116 6.59 -7.55 14.97
C HIS A 116 7.15 -8.76 14.21
N LEU A 117 7.73 -8.55 13.03
CA LEU A 117 8.40 -9.61 12.25
C LEU A 117 9.64 -10.20 12.93
N ASN A 118 10.32 -9.47 13.82
CA ASN A 118 11.50 -9.98 14.54
C ASN A 118 11.16 -10.90 15.71
N HIS A 119 9.95 -10.79 16.27
CA HIS A 119 9.46 -11.67 17.35
C HIS A 119 8.80 -12.95 16.82
N LEU A 120 8.40 -12.95 15.54
CA LEU A 120 8.11 -14.16 14.81
C LEU A 120 9.46 -14.79 14.46
N ASP A 121 9.83 -15.79 15.26
CA ASP A 121 11.04 -16.58 15.10
C ASP A 121 11.30 -16.93 13.62
N SER A 122 12.48 -16.52 13.14
CA SER A 122 13.28 -17.05 12.03
C SER A 122 12.59 -17.82 10.88
N THR A 123 11.41 -17.40 10.47
CA THR A 123 10.76 -17.87 9.25
C THR A 123 10.63 -16.69 8.30
N PRO A 124 11.16 -16.79 7.07
CA PRO A 124 10.95 -15.75 6.10
C PRO A 124 9.45 -15.62 5.85
N VAL A 125 8.88 -14.47 6.20
CA VAL A 125 7.46 -14.09 6.02
C VAL A 125 7.02 -14.09 4.55
N VAL A 126 7.89 -14.56 3.64
CA VAL A 126 7.73 -14.47 2.19
C VAL A 126 6.97 -15.67 1.61
N LEU A 127 6.67 -16.75 2.35
CA LEU A 127 6.24 -18.00 1.69
C LEU A 127 4.74 -18.32 1.66
N ASN A 128 3.88 -17.59 2.38
CA ASN A 128 2.44 -17.89 2.30
C ASN A 128 1.84 -17.33 1.00
N THR A 129 0.94 -18.10 0.40
CA THR A 129 0.11 -17.64 -0.71
C THR A 129 -0.88 -16.60 -0.22
N VAL A 130 -1.24 -15.66 -1.09
CA VAL A 130 -2.30 -14.69 -0.82
C VAL A 130 -3.61 -15.32 -1.30
N GLN A 131 -4.63 -15.35 -0.44
CA GLN A 131 -5.98 -15.77 -0.82
C GLN A 131 -6.88 -14.54 -0.86
N ASN A 132 -7.34 -14.19 -2.05
CA ASN A 132 -8.36 -13.15 -2.22
C ASN A 132 -9.72 -13.63 -1.72
N ARG A 133 -10.49 -12.71 -1.14
CA ARG A 133 -11.88 -12.99 -0.70
C ARG A 133 -12.88 -13.02 -1.85
N PHE A 134 -12.51 -12.44 -3.00
CA PHE A 134 -13.37 -12.29 -4.18
C PHE A 134 -14.73 -11.64 -3.83
N GLU A 135 -14.68 -10.59 -3.00
CA GLU A 135 -15.86 -9.90 -2.49
C GLU A 135 -16.04 -8.53 -3.16
N ILE A 136 -17.21 -8.31 -3.77
CA ILE A 136 -17.60 -7.03 -4.37
C ILE A 136 -18.92 -6.58 -3.74
N ASN A 137 -18.94 -5.37 -3.19
CA ASN A 137 -20.10 -4.77 -2.51
C ASN A 137 -20.73 -5.71 -1.46
N GLY A 138 -19.89 -6.37 -0.65
CA GLY A 138 -20.35 -7.30 0.39
C GLY A 138 -20.75 -8.70 -0.09
N ARG A 139 -20.60 -9.01 -1.39
CA ARG A 139 -20.93 -10.33 -1.97
C ARG A 139 -19.67 -11.04 -2.47
N ALA A 140 -19.36 -12.19 -1.87
CA ALA A 140 -18.30 -13.08 -2.34
C ALA A 140 -18.79 -13.90 -3.54
N ASP A 141 -18.27 -13.61 -4.72
CA ASP A 141 -18.66 -14.24 -5.98
C ASP A 141 -17.53 -14.10 -7.01
N MET A 142 -16.96 -15.21 -7.46
CA MET A 142 -15.84 -15.21 -8.38
C MET A 142 -16.23 -14.72 -9.79
N ASP A 143 -17.48 -14.95 -10.20
CA ASP A 143 -17.98 -14.55 -11.53
C ASP A 143 -18.15 -13.03 -11.65
N ALA A 144 -18.10 -12.32 -10.52
CA ALA A 144 -18.11 -10.86 -10.48
C ALA A 144 -16.74 -10.24 -10.82
N TRP A 145 -15.70 -11.04 -11.04
CA TRP A 145 -14.34 -10.61 -11.30
C TRP A 145 -13.88 -10.97 -12.72
N VAL A 146 -13.03 -10.12 -13.28
CA VAL A 146 -12.23 -10.35 -14.50
C VAL A 146 -10.77 -10.06 -14.19
N TYR A 147 -9.85 -10.50 -15.02
CA TYR A 147 -8.41 -10.43 -14.73
C TYR A 147 -7.68 -9.54 -15.73
N LEU A 148 -6.90 -8.60 -15.21
CA LEU A 148 -5.98 -7.76 -15.97
C LEU A 148 -4.58 -8.37 -15.98
N THR A 149 -3.91 -8.36 -17.12
CA THR A 149 -2.51 -8.78 -17.21
C THR A 149 -1.59 -7.61 -16.88
N VAL A 150 -0.75 -7.77 -15.86
CA VAL A 150 0.19 -6.75 -15.40
C VAL A 150 1.62 -7.26 -15.55
N LYS A 151 2.48 -6.47 -16.20
CA LYS A 151 3.93 -6.75 -16.30
C LYS A 151 4.70 -5.90 -15.30
N VAL A 152 5.68 -6.50 -14.66
CA VAL A 152 6.53 -5.83 -13.68
C VAL A 152 7.98 -5.99 -14.10
N TYR A 153 8.68 -4.86 -14.15
CA TYR A 153 10.12 -4.78 -14.31
C TYR A 153 10.76 -4.41 -12.98
N VAL A 154 11.80 -5.12 -12.58
CA VAL A 154 12.54 -4.84 -11.34
C VAL A 154 14.01 -4.66 -11.66
N THR A 155 14.59 -3.58 -11.16
CA THR A 155 16.04 -3.38 -11.20
C THR A 155 16.69 -3.96 -9.96
N ARG A 156 17.89 -4.52 -10.13
CA ARG A 156 18.67 -5.00 -9.00
C ARG A 156 18.94 -3.88 -8.00
N PRO A 157 18.77 -4.11 -6.68
CA PRO A 157 19.19 -3.16 -5.66
C PRO A 157 20.70 -2.84 -5.79
N PRO A 158 21.10 -1.55 -5.90
CA PRO A 158 22.48 -1.19 -6.17
C PRO A 158 23.43 -1.48 -5.00
N THR A 159 22.90 -1.61 -3.79
CA THR A 159 23.65 -1.84 -2.56
C THR A 159 23.73 -3.31 -2.13
N VAL A 160 23.17 -4.23 -2.92
CA VAL A 160 23.09 -5.65 -2.57
C VAL A 160 24.04 -6.51 -3.39
N ASN A 161 24.81 -7.34 -2.69
CA ASN A 161 25.69 -8.34 -3.26
C ASN A 161 25.13 -9.74 -2.97
N PHE A 162 24.78 -10.49 -4.02
CA PHE A 162 24.23 -11.85 -3.93
C PHE A 162 25.32 -12.92 -4.02
N LYS A 163 26.60 -12.51 -3.94
CA LYS A 163 27.77 -13.39 -3.87
C LYS A 163 27.88 -14.37 -5.04
N SER A 164 27.38 -13.98 -6.21
CA SER A 164 27.46 -14.76 -7.44
C SER A 164 28.75 -14.39 -8.19
N TYR A 165 29.85 -15.06 -7.86
CA TYR A 165 31.18 -14.70 -8.37
C TYR A 165 31.59 -15.51 -9.60
N ALA A 166 32.22 -14.86 -10.58
CA ALA A 166 32.85 -15.57 -11.69
C ALA A 166 34.07 -16.35 -11.19
N ILE A 167 34.25 -17.58 -11.67
CA ILE A 167 35.46 -18.38 -11.41
C ILE A 167 36.31 -18.37 -12.68
N ARG A 168 37.56 -17.93 -12.57
CA ARG A 168 38.57 -17.99 -13.65
C ARG A 168 39.83 -18.63 -13.09
N ASP A 169 40.34 -19.64 -13.78
CA ASP A 169 41.55 -20.39 -13.37
C ASP A 169 41.49 -20.88 -11.91
N GLY A 170 40.32 -21.34 -11.47
CA GLY A 170 40.09 -21.83 -10.11
C GLY A 170 39.99 -20.75 -9.03
N LYS A 171 40.02 -19.45 -9.39
CA LYS A 171 39.88 -18.33 -8.45
C LYS A 171 38.56 -17.59 -8.67
N ALA A 172 37.84 -17.38 -7.57
CA ALA A 172 36.64 -16.55 -7.57
C ALA A 172 37.03 -15.06 -7.67
N SER A 173 36.33 -14.33 -8.54
CA SER A 173 36.38 -12.88 -8.59
C SER A 173 35.72 -12.27 -7.34
N SER A 174 36.06 -11.04 -6.99
CA SER A 174 35.35 -10.26 -5.95
C SER A 174 34.03 -9.65 -6.44
N THR A 175 33.76 -9.77 -7.73
CA THR A 175 32.72 -9.07 -8.48
C THR A 175 31.52 -9.96 -8.70
N ASP A 176 30.32 -9.48 -8.37
CA ASP A 176 29.06 -10.21 -8.59
C ASP A 176 28.67 -10.14 -10.08
N VAL A 177 28.60 -11.29 -10.76
CA VAL A 177 28.41 -11.37 -12.22
C VAL A 177 27.06 -10.86 -12.71
N PHE A 178 26.08 -10.73 -11.82
CA PHE A 178 24.76 -10.21 -12.19
C PHE A 178 24.60 -8.73 -11.86
N SER A 179 25.64 -8.07 -11.35
CA SER A 179 25.59 -6.63 -11.04
C SER A 179 25.82 -5.80 -12.30
N ALA A 180 24.86 -4.96 -12.65
CA ALA A 180 24.91 -4.09 -13.83
C ALA A 180 26.13 -3.14 -13.83
N SER A 181 26.57 -2.71 -12.65
CA SER A 181 27.67 -1.75 -12.48
C SER A 181 29.03 -2.24 -12.99
N HIS A 182 29.16 -3.53 -13.31
CA HIS A 182 30.40 -4.12 -13.83
C HIS A 182 30.44 -4.22 -15.36
N TYR A 183 29.33 -3.94 -16.03
CA TYR A 183 29.22 -3.97 -17.48
C TYR A 183 28.87 -2.57 -17.98
N GLN A 184 29.83 -1.87 -18.60
CA GLN A 184 29.64 -0.49 -19.07
C GLN A 184 28.37 -0.32 -19.94
N ILE A 185 28.14 -1.28 -20.84
CA ILE A 185 26.98 -1.30 -21.74
C ILE A 185 25.65 -1.34 -20.96
N MET A 186 25.63 -1.96 -19.78
CA MET A 186 24.45 -2.03 -18.92
C MET A 186 24.36 -0.85 -17.95
N SER A 187 25.48 -0.37 -17.39
CA SER A 187 25.49 0.77 -16.47
C SER A 187 24.95 2.04 -17.10
N ASP A 188 25.13 2.21 -18.42
CA ASP A 188 24.61 3.36 -19.17
C ASP A 188 23.10 3.27 -19.46
N LYS A 189 22.48 2.11 -19.22
CA LYS A 189 21.06 1.84 -19.52
C LYS A 189 20.23 1.63 -18.26
N ILE A 190 20.81 1.02 -17.24
CA ILE A 190 20.13 0.66 -15.99
C ILE A 190 20.58 1.63 -14.91
N HIS A 191 19.70 2.56 -14.57
CA HIS A 191 19.91 3.54 -13.52
C HIS A 191 18.99 3.22 -12.35
N PRO A 192 19.43 2.32 -11.43
CA PRO A 192 18.58 1.89 -10.34
C PRO A 192 18.31 3.03 -9.35
N GLY A 193 19.07 4.14 -9.35
CA GLY A 193 18.86 5.26 -8.41
C GLY A 193 19.58 5.07 -7.07
N ASN A 194 19.19 5.84 -6.05
CA ASN A 194 19.86 5.88 -4.75
C ASN A 194 18.92 5.44 -3.61
N PRO A 195 19.16 4.28 -2.97
CA PRO A 195 18.25 3.73 -1.96
C PRO A 195 18.32 4.45 -0.59
N LYS A 196 19.03 5.59 -0.46
CA LYS A 196 19.26 6.29 0.82
C LYS A 196 17.97 6.74 1.53
N SER A 197 16.84 6.79 0.84
CA SER A 197 15.52 7.14 1.37
C SER A 197 14.78 5.99 2.07
N TYR A 198 15.24 4.74 1.94
CA TYR A 198 14.53 3.57 2.52
C TYR A 198 15.38 2.89 3.61
N SER A 199 14.93 2.99 4.86
CA SER A 199 15.67 2.44 6.00
C SER A 199 15.83 0.91 5.88
N ARG A 200 17.09 0.43 5.92
CA ARG A 200 17.54 -0.97 6.05
C ARG A 200 16.48 -2.04 5.74
N ARG A 201 16.16 -2.19 4.46
CA ARG A 201 15.49 -3.38 3.91
C ARG A 201 16.34 -4.60 4.29
N ARG A 202 15.75 -5.58 4.98
CA ARG A 202 16.40 -6.89 5.16
C ARG A 202 16.13 -7.70 3.90
N PHE A 203 17.11 -7.74 3.00
CA PHE A 203 17.08 -8.72 1.92
C PHE A 203 17.14 -10.11 2.57
N ASN A 204 16.18 -10.96 2.25
CA ASN A 204 16.10 -12.32 2.79
C ASN A 204 17.28 -13.20 2.31
N GLY A 205 18.09 -12.68 1.37
CA GLY A 205 19.27 -13.36 0.83
C GLY A 205 18.94 -14.52 -0.12
N SER A 206 17.66 -14.86 -0.26
CA SER A 206 17.17 -15.89 -1.18
C SER A 206 17.38 -15.54 -2.65
N GLY A 207 17.51 -14.24 -2.98
CA GLY A 207 17.53 -13.78 -4.36
C GLY A 207 16.14 -13.81 -5.03
N MET A 208 15.08 -14.09 -4.27
CA MET A 208 13.69 -14.08 -4.72
C MET A 208 12.95 -12.96 -4.02
N GLU A 209 12.14 -12.23 -4.79
CA GLU A 209 11.33 -11.12 -4.32
C GLU A 209 9.87 -11.29 -4.80
N LYS A 210 8.92 -10.84 -3.96
CA LYS A 210 7.52 -10.64 -4.35
C LYS A 210 7.28 -9.16 -4.60
N ILE A 211 6.77 -8.83 -5.78
CA ILE A 211 6.17 -7.53 -6.04
C ILE A 211 4.67 -7.69 -5.94
N PHE A 212 4.07 -7.02 -4.98
CA PHE A 212 2.63 -7.01 -4.75
C PHE A 212 1.96 -6.03 -5.69
N ILE A 213 0.81 -6.40 -6.22
CA ILE A 213 -0.08 -5.53 -7.00
C ILE A 213 -1.43 -5.55 -6.28
N GLN A 214 -1.79 -4.39 -5.72
CA GLN A 214 -3.07 -4.17 -5.08
C GLN A 214 -4.03 -3.50 -6.05
N THR A 215 -5.29 -3.93 -6.05
CA THR A 215 -6.38 -3.28 -6.76
C THR A 215 -7.37 -2.68 -5.77
N ASP A 216 -7.78 -1.44 -6.00
CA ASP A 216 -8.76 -0.73 -5.20
C ASP A 216 -9.87 -0.19 -6.10
N GLY A 217 -11.10 -0.65 -5.90
CA GLY A 217 -12.26 -0.18 -6.66
C GLY A 217 -12.50 1.33 -6.48
N LEU A 218 -12.60 2.07 -7.60
CA LEU A 218 -12.90 3.51 -7.59
C LEU A 218 -14.39 3.80 -7.74
N ASN A 219 -15.15 2.87 -8.32
CA ASN A 219 -16.61 2.97 -8.50
C ASN A 219 -17.35 1.69 -8.05
N TYR A 220 -16.70 0.87 -7.23
CA TYR A 220 -17.26 -0.29 -6.54
C TYR A 220 -16.50 -0.52 -5.24
N ASP A 221 -17.13 -1.14 -4.26
CA ASP A 221 -16.45 -1.63 -3.07
C ASP A 221 -15.88 -3.02 -3.35
N GLY A 222 -14.57 -3.17 -3.22
CA GLY A 222 -13.86 -4.42 -3.53
C GLY A 222 -12.38 -4.16 -3.76
N THR A 223 -11.55 -5.02 -3.18
CA THR A 223 -10.09 -4.96 -3.30
C THR A 223 -9.52 -6.34 -3.59
N SER A 224 -8.33 -6.37 -4.18
CA SER A 224 -7.57 -7.61 -4.33
C SER A 224 -6.09 -7.36 -4.13
N LEU A 225 -5.38 -8.41 -3.75
CA LEU A 225 -3.92 -8.42 -3.65
C LEU A 225 -3.38 -9.64 -4.38
N GLU A 226 -2.54 -9.39 -5.37
CA GLU A 226 -1.79 -10.43 -6.08
C GLU A 226 -0.31 -10.09 -6.05
N TYR A 227 0.54 -11.01 -6.50
CA TYR A 227 1.96 -10.73 -6.59
C TYR A 227 2.62 -11.37 -7.80
N ALA A 228 3.69 -10.76 -8.26
CA ALA A 228 4.64 -11.32 -9.22
C ALA A 228 5.89 -11.79 -8.46
N ILE A 229 6.36 -13.01 -8.73
CA ILE A 229 7.61 -13.54 -8.17
C ILE A 229 8.74 -13.22 -9.15
N ILE A 230 9.83 -12.67 -8.64
CA ILE A 230 10.97 -12.27 -9.47
C ILE A 230 12.30 -12.67 -8.84
N ASP A 231 13.30 -12.90 -9.71
CA ASP A 231 14.69 -13.10 -9.31
C ASP A 231 15.38 -11.73 -9.16
N GLU A 232 15.59 -11.27 -7.92
CA GLU A 232 16.22 -9.97 -7.65
C GLU A 232 17.75 -9.98 -7.80
N ARG A 233 18.35 -11.13 -8.15
CA ARG A 233 19.80 -11.23 -8.39
C ARG A 233 20.20 -10.61 -9.72
N PHE A 234 19.33 -10.70 -10.72
CA PHE A 234 19.59 -10.20 -12.06
C PHE A 234 19.56 -8.67 -12.11
N ALA A 235 20.47 -8.08 -12.89
CA ALA A 235 20.55 -6.64 -13.13
C ALA A 235 19.19 -6.01 -13.46
N MET A 236 18.41 -6.71 -14.28
CA MET A 236 17.03 -6.41 -14.62
C MET A 236 16.30 -7.74 -14.75
N ALA A 237 15.10 -7.80 -14.17
CA ALA A 237 14.22 -8.95 -14.30
C ALA A 237 12.82 -8.48 -14.67
N GLU A 238 12.05 -9.38 -15.26
CA GLU A 238 10.63 -9.15 -15.56
C GLU A 238 9.79 -10.31 -15.05
N ALA A 239 8.56 -10.00 -14.67
CA ALA A 239 7.55 -10.97 -14.28
C ALA A 239 6.16 -10.48 -14.70
N ILE A 240 5.23 -11.41 -14.90
CA ILE A 240 3.84 -11.11 -15.24
C ILE A 240 2.95 -11.76 -14.20
N THR A 241 1.88 -11.06 -13.83
CA THR A 241 0.84 -11.57 -12.95
C THR A 241 -0.53 -11.10 -13.45
N TYR A 242 -1.59 -11.70 -12.91
CA TYR A 242 -2.95 -11.46 -13.33
C TYR A 242 -3.75 -10.99 -12.13
N VAL A 243 -4.27 -9.77 -12.21
CA VAL A 243 -4.90 -9.12 -11.07
C VAL A 243 -6.41 -9.04 -11.28
N PRO A 244 -7.22 -9.55 -10.33
CA PRO A 244 -8.66 -9.52 -10.47
C PRO A 244 -9.19 -8.11 -10.19
N VAL A 245 -10.14 -7.68 -11.01
CA VAL A 245 -10.92 -6.44 -10.88
C VAL A 245 -12.39 -6.72 -11.16
N LYS A 246 -13.30 -5.81 -10.79
CA LYS A 246 -14.73 -6.01 -11.04
C LYS A 246 -15.04 -6.18 -12.54
N ASN A 247 -15.80 -7.22 -12.88
CA ASN A 247 -16.35 -7.41 -14.22
C ASN A 247 -17.20 -6.19 -14.64
N PRO A 248 -16.86 -5.48 -15.74
CA PRO A 248 -17.59 -4.29 -16.14
C PRO A 248 -19.01 -4.58 -16.65
N GLY A 249 -19.30 -5.79 -17.14
CA GLY A 249 -20.59 -6.15 -17.72
C GLY A 249 -20.97 -5.21 -18.87
N TYR A 250 -22.03 -4.42 -18.71
CA TYR A 250 -22.42 -3.38 -19.69
C TYR A 250 -21.97 -1.97 -19.31
N GLY A 251 -21.26 -1.81 -18.19
CA GLY A 251 -20.81 -0.53 -17.66
C GLY A 251 -19.30 -0.33 -17.79
N VAL A 252 -18.78 0.53 -16.93
CA VAL A 252 -17.34 0.79 -16.80
C VAL A 252 -16.91 0.39 -15.39
N THR A 253 -15.81 -0.33 -15.28
CA THR A 253 -15.10 -0.55 -14.02
C THR A 253 -13.95 0.43 -13.93
N LYS A 254 -13.90 1.23 -12.86
CA LYS A 254 -12.77 2.11 -12.55
C LYS A 254 -12.05 1.56 -11.34
N VAL A 255 -10.74 1.42 -11.45
CA VAL A 255 -9.89 0.77 -10.45
C VAL A 255 -8.55 1.48 -10.36
N LEU A 256 -8.00 1.57 -9.15
CA LEU A 256 -6.63 2.00 -8.93
C LEU A 256 -5.75 0.77 -8.73
N LEU A 257 -4.71 0.63 -9.54
CA LEU A 257 -3.69 -0.39 -9.37
C LEU A 257 -2.45 0.24 -8.72
N THR A 258 -1.95 -0.38 -7.66
CA THR A 258 -0.72 0.03 -6.98
C THR A 258 0.22 -1.15 -6.85
N ALA A 259 1.44 -1.02 -7.36
CA ALA A 259 2.47 -2.05 -7.17
C ALA A 259 3.52 -1.61 -6.17
N PHE A 260 3.94 -2.53 -5.31
CA PHE A 260 4.98 -2.29 -4.30
C PHE A 260 5.75 -3.55 -3.98
N ASP A 261 6.98 -3.37 -3.54
CA ASP A 261 7.87 -4.46 -3.19
C ASP A 261 7.66 -4.94 -1.73
N SER A 262 8.36 -6.00 -1.30
CA SER A 262 8.21 -6.56 0.06
C SER A 262 8.61 -5.58 1.18
N GLY A 263 9.32 -4.51 0.85
CA GLY A 263 9.68 -3.41 1.75
C GLY A 263 8.69 -2.26 1.75
N GLY A 264 7.60 -2.35 0.99
CA GLY A 264 6.56 -1.32 0.86
C GLY A 264 6.95 -0.16 -0.06
N ARG A 265 8.05 -0.26 -0.81
CA ARG A 265 8.41 0.77 -1.80
C ARG A 265 7.53 0.62 -3.04
N LEU A 266 6.95 1.72 -3.45
CA LEU A 266 6.08 1.82 -4.62
C LEU A 266 6.88 1.69 -5.92
N CYS A 267 6.30 0.99 -6.89
CA CYS A 267 6.78 0.94 -8.26
C CYS A 267 6.04 1.98 -9.11
N ARG A 268 6.70 2.49 -10.15
CA ARG A 268 6.14 3.52 -11.02
C ARG A 268 5.26 2.87 -12.10
N PRO A 269 3.98 3.26 -12.23
CA PRO A 269 3.10 2.74 -13.27
C PRO A 269 3.39 3.43 -14.61
N PHE A 270 3.33 2.65 -15.69
CA PHE A 270 3.34 3.12 -17.05
C PHE A 270 2.23 2.43 -17.82
N CYS A 271 1.54 3.17 -18.65
CA CYS A 271 0.36 2.69 -19.33
C CYS A 271 0.50 2.85 -20.84
N LYS A 272 -0.08 1.89 -21.55
CA LYS A 272 0.06 1.77 -23.00
C LYS A 272 -0.86 2.75 -23.69
N ARG A 273 -0.30 3.57 -24.56
CA ARG A 273 -1.06 4.47 -25.42
C ARG A 273 -1.73 3.71 -26.55
N PRO A 274 -3.05 3.88 -26.78
CA PRO A 274 -3.75 3.19 -27.86
C PRO A 274 -3.27 3.58 -29.26
N ASP A 275 -2.80 4.82 -29.44
CA ASP A 275 -2.40 5.38 -30.73
C ASP A 275 -0.97 5.01 -31.13
N THR A 276 -0.02 5.04 -30.19
CA THR A 276 1.40 4.73 -30.47
C THR A 276 1.77 3.29 -30.08
N GLY A 277 1.04 2.67 -29.16
CA GLY A 277 1.43 1.42 -28.51
C GLY A 277 2.59 1.55 -27.53
N GLU A 278 3.10 2.76 -27.30
CA GLU A 278 4.19 3.04 -26.36
C GLU A 278 3.68 3.16 -24.92
N PHE A 279 4.56 2.88 -23.96
CA PHE A 279 4.25 3.00 -22.53
C PHE A 279 4.73 4.36 -21.99
N GLU A 280 3.82 5.13 -21.40
CA GLU A 280 4.11 6.43 -20.80
C GLU A 280 3.75 6.44 -19.29
N PRO A 281 4.40 7.27 -18.45
CA PRO A 281 4.03 7.40 -17.05
C PRO A 281 2.53 7.72 -16.88
N CYS A 282 1.87 7.05 -15.94
CA CYS A 282 0.44 7.23 -15.67
C CYS A 282 0.16 7.28 -14.17
N SER A 283 -1.10 7.42 -13.78
CA SER A 283 -1.51 7.40 -12.36
C SER A 283 -1.71 5.99 -11.78
N GLY A 284 -1.73 4.96 -12.63
CA GLY A 284 -2.18 3.60 -12.25
C GLY A 284 -3.70 3.48 -12.09
N ALA A 285 -4.47 4.55 -12.29
CA ALA A 285 -5.92 4.50 -12.39
C ALA A 285 -6.34 4.06 -13.79
N VAL A 286 -7.13 3.00 -13.86
CA VAL A 286 -7.57 2.35 -15.10
C VAL A 286 -9.09 2.33 -15.17
N ALA A 287 -9.64 2.57 -16.35
CA ALA A 287 -11.03 2.32 -16.70
C ALA A 287 -11.11 1.19 -17.74
N ILE A 288 -11.86 0.15 -17.42
CA ILE A 288 -12.15 -0.95 -18.35
C ILE A 288 -13.65 -1.03 -18.64
N ASP A 289 -13.98 -1.43 -19.85
CA ASP A 289 -15.34 -1.71 -20.30
C ASP A 289 -15.33 -2.92 -21.25
N SER A 290 -16.51 -3.33 -21.70
CA SER A 290 -16.66 -4.50 -22.58
C SER A 290 -16.48 -4.18 -24.07
N THR A 291 -15.79 -3.07 -24.40
CA THR A 291 -15.54 -2.68 -25.79
C THR A 291 -14.31 -3.41 -26.33
N SER A 292 -14.40 -3.97 -27.53
CA SER A 292 -13.27 -4.66 -28.17
C SER A 292 -12.22 -3.66 -28.69
N PRO A 293 -10.91 -3.95 -28.57
CA PRO A 293 -10.32 -5.15 -27.99
C PRO A 293 -10.40 -5.16 -26.46
N LEU A 294 -10.83 -6.29 -25.88
CA LEU A 294 -10.90 -6.43 -24.43
C LEU A 294 -9.50 -6.34 -23.82
N MET A 295 -9.39 -5.56 -22.75
CA MET A 295 -8.15 -5.38 -21.98
C MET A 295 -8.04 -6.33 -20.78
N PHE A 296 -8.96 -7.27 -20.65
CA PHE A 296 -9.04 -8.26 -19.60
C PHE A 296 -9.42 -9.63 -20.18
N GLY A 297 -9.15 -10.68 -19.42
CA GLY A 297 -9.75 -12.01 -19.62
C GLY A 297 -10.80 -12.30 -18.56
N ASP A 298 -11.88 -12.98 -18.95
CA ASP A 298 -12.97 -13.34 -18.03
C ASP A 298 -12.49 -14.29 -16.93
N THR A 299 -11.51 -15.14 -17.25
CA THR A 299 -10.88 -16.05 -16.31
C THR A 299 -9.36 -15.89 -16.28
N TYR A 300 -8.73 -16.47 -15.27
CA TYR A 300 -7.28 -16.65 -15.24
C TYR A 300 -6.77 -17.39 -16.49
N ALA A 301 -7.51 -18.40 -16.96
CA ALA A 301 -7.14 -19.18 -18.14
C ALA A 301 -7.15 -18.34 -19.42
N ASP A 302 -8.11 -17.42 -19.58
CA ASP A 302 -8.18 -16.55 -20.76
C ASP A 302 -6.96 -15.64 -20.89
N ASN A 303 -6.42 -15.16 -19.76
CA ASN A 303 -5.19 -14.38 -19.77
C ASN A 303 -3.94 -15.21 -20.08
N ILE A 304 -3.91 -16.49 -19.66
CA ILE A 304 -2.85 -17.40 -20.06
C ILE A 304 -2.92 -17.67 -21.57
N LEU A 305 -4.12 -17.89 -22.11
CA LEU A 305 -4.35 -18.19 -23.52
C LEU A 305 -4.16 -16.96 -24.44
N SER A 306 -4.36 -15.74 -23.93
CA SER A 306 -4.04 -14.51 -24.68
C SER A 306 -2.53 -14.29 -24.81
N ARG A 307 -1.77 -14.75 -23.81
CA ARG A 307 -0.31 -14.61 -23.74
C ARG A 307 0.45 -15.75 -24.40
N TYR A 308 -0.01 -16.99 -24.27
CA TYR A 308 0.71 -18.17 -24.70
C TYR A 308 0.05 -18.89 -25.86
N GLU A 309 0.82 -19.13 -26.93
CA GLU A 309 0.39 -19.94 -28.06
C GLU A 309 0.90 -21.39 -27.93
N PHE A 310 -0.05 -22.32 -27.77
CA PHE A 310 0.22 -23.76 -27.54
C PHE A 310 0.22 -24.60 -28.83
N LYS A 311 0.73 -24.05 -29.96
CA LYS A 311 0.70 -24.75 -31.26
C LYS A 311 1.86 -25.73 -31.50
N GLN A 312 2.90 -25.73 -30.67
CA GLN A 312 4.08 -26.58 -30.81
C GLN A 312 4.36 -27.33 -29.49
N GLU A 313 5.40 -28.17 -29.47
CA GLU A 313 5.86 -28.91 -28.27
C GLU A 313 6.22 -27.99 -27.09
N PHE A 314 6.42 -26.70 -27.35
CA PHE A 314 6.69 -25.65 -26.38
C PHE A 314 5.82 -24.40 -26.63
N PRO A 315 5.35 -23.71 -25.57
CA PRO A 315 4.52 -22.53 -25.70
C PRO A 315 5.35 -21.28 -26.05
N TYR A 316 4.86 -20.46 -26.98
CA TYR A 316 5.44 -19.15 -27.27
C TYR A 316 4.70 -18.07 -26.49
N SER A 317 5.42 -17.18 -25.81
CA SER A 317 4.83 -16.04 -25.12
C SER A 317 4.89 -14.77 -25.96
N GLN A 318 3.84 -13.95 -25.88
CA GLN A 318 3.77 -12.60 -26.43
C GLN A 318 3.30 -11.61 -25.36
N ASP A 319 3.57 -10.32 -25.53
CA ASP A 319 3.08 -9.26 -24.61
C ASP A 319 1.64 -8.80 -24.97
N GLY A 320 0.85 -9.68 -25.60
CA GLY A 320 -0.54 -9.43 -25.96
C GLY A 320 -1.40 -9.16 -24.72
N GLY A 321 -2.28 -8.15 -24.80
CA GLY A 321 -3.19 -7.78 -23.70
C GLY A 321 -2.56 -6.98 -22.57
N ILE A 322 -1.23 -6.73 -22.58
CA ILE A 322 -0.56 -5.91 -21.57
C ILE A 322 -0.74 -4.43 -21.92
N PHE A 323 -1.48 -3.71 -21.08
CA PHE A 323 -1.72 -2.28 -21.22
C PHE A 323 -1.21 -1.46 -20.04
N ILE A 324 -0.79 -2.12 -18.94
CA ILE A 324 -0.15 -1.48 -17.79
C ILE A 324 1.09 -2.27 -17.38
N ILE A 325 2.18 -1.55 -17.13
CA ILE A 325 3.43 -2.09 -16.60
C ILE A 325 3.86 -1.30 -15.37
N TYR A 326 4.59 -1.96 -14.48
CA TYR A 326 5.23 -1.31 -13.35
C TYR A 326 6.73 -1.41 -13.46
N TYR A 327 7.42 -0.30 -13.21
CA TYR A 327 8.87 -0.28 -13.10
C TYR A 327 9.28 -0.01 -11.67
N CYS A 328 9.84 -1.03 -11.02
CA CYS A 328 10.36 -0.98 -9.67
C CYS A 328 11.86 -0.67 -9.70
N ASP A 329 12.19 0.61 -9.60
CA ASP A 329 13.55 1.11 -9.42
C ASP A 329 13.70 1.87 -8.09
N PHE A 330 14.93 2.21 -7.73
CA PHE A 330 15.31 2.94 -6.51
C PHE A 330 15.56 4.42 -6.83
N GLN A 331 14.93 4.96 -7.88
CA GLN A 331 15.01 6.39 -8.19
C GLN A 331 14.23 7.17 -7.11
N GLU A 332 14.75 8.33 -6.72
CA GLU A 332 14.09 9.24 -5.77
C GLU A 332 12.99 10.08 -6.46
N VAL A 333 12.21 9.43 -7.33
CA VAL A 333 11.10 10.05 -8.05
C VAL A 333 9.80 9.56 -7.41
N TRP A 334 8.99 10.48 -6.92
CA TRP A 334 7.68 10.12 -6.40
C TRP A 334 6.84 9.50 -7.53
N PRO A 335 6.18 8.34 -7.34
CA PRO A 335 5.47 7.67 -8.42
C PRO A 335 4.30 8.48 -9.01
N TRP A 336 3.90 9.55 -8.33
CA TRP A 336 2.71 10.36 -8.64
C TRP A 336 3.12 11.83 -8.81
N ASP A 337 3.57 12.25 -10.00
CA ASP A 337 3.63 13.69 -10.30
C ASP A 337 2.19 14.22 -10.49
N MET A 338 1.89 15.41 -9.97
CA MET A 338 0.58 16.04 -10.10
C MET A 338 0.26 16.42 -11.55
N SER A 339 1.26 16.46 -12.43
CA SER A 339 1.09 16.66 -13.88
C SER A 339 0.39 15.48 -14.58
N TRP A 340 0.52 14.24 -14.06
CA TRP A 340 -0.09 13.02 -14.63
C TRP A 340 -1.56 12.80 -14.23
N SER A 341 -2.13 13.69 -13.41
CA SER A 341 -3.52 13.60 -12.91
C SER A 341 -4.60 13.70 -13.99
N LYS A 342 -4.23 13.95 -15.25
CA LYS A 342 -5.14 14.11 -16.38
C LYS A 342 -5.32 12.86 -17.25
N ASP A 343 -4.43 11.88 -17.13
CA ASP A 343 -4.38 10.76 -18.06
C ASP A 343 -4.73 9.45 -17.33
N SER A 344 -6.03 9.15 -17.29
CA SER A 344 -6.55 7.82 -16.97
C SER A 344 -6.34 6.88 -18.15
N CYS A 345 -6.09 5.61 -17.87
CA CYS A 345 -5.88 4.60 -18.91
C CYS A 345 -7.12 3.83 -19.24
#